data_AF-A0A167GSD5-F1
#
_entry.id   AF-A0A167GSD5-F1
#
_cell.length_a   1.000
_cell.length_b   1.000
_cell.length_c   1.000
_cell.angle_alpha   90.00
_cell.angle_beta   90.00
_cell.angle_gamma   90.00
#
_symmetry.space_group_name_H-M   'P 1'
#
loop_
_entity.id
_entity.type
_entity.pdbx_description
1 polymer ?
#
loop_
_entity_poly.entity_id
_entity_poly.type
_entity_poly.pdbx_seq_one_letter_code
_entity_poly.pdbx_strand_id
1 'polypeptide(L)'
;MKQAFILRGLPGSGKTHYAQTLADELVAGDQSQYTICSTDDYFTDEQGNYEFNKAKLPQYHNLNIARFVNALAEGIPLVILDNTNIKKWEFIAYVSAAHAMGYQVKEVIVGEVKDKSLQHLYAKRNQHGVALKTISKMAHMFEW
;
A
#
# COMPACT_ATOMS: atom_id res chain seq x y z
N MET A 1 -5.32 -20.27 -5.99
CA MET A 1 -5.30 -19.96 -4.54
C MET A 1 -5.39 -18.44 -4.41
N LYS A 2 -6.28 -17.91 -3.56
CA LYS A 2 -6.48 -16.46 -3.42
C LYS A 2 -5.50 -15.87 -2.40
N GLN A 3 -4.81 -14.80 -2.75
CA GLN A 3 -3.75 -14.19 -1.94
C GLN A 3 -4.03 -12.70 -1.71
N ALA A 4 -3.82 -12.25 -0.48
CA ALA A 4 -3.90 -10.85 -0.12
C ALA A 4 -2.53 -10.39 0.41
N PHE A 5 -1.92 -9.41 -0.23
CA PHE A 5 -0.65 -8.84 0.22
C PHE A 5 -0.88 -7.50 0.89
N ILE A 6 -0.34 -7.35 2.10
CA ILE A 6 -0.36 -6.11 2.86
C ILE A 6 1.05 -5.54 2.84
N LEU A 7 1.30 -4.58 1.95
CA LEU A 7 2.60 -3.97 1.85
C LEU A 7 2.78 -2.97 2.97
N ARG A 8 3.99 -2.93 3.53
CA ARG A 8 4.37 -2.02 4.62
C ARG A 8 5.72 -1.43 4.28
N GLY A 9 5.92 -0.14 4.55
CA GLY A 9 7.19 0.50 4.25
C GLY A 9 7.09 2.00 4.06
N LEU A 10 8.23 2.66 4.19
CA LEU A 10 8.32 4.11 4.12
C LEU A 10 7.95 4.66 2.73
N PRO A 11 7.49 5.91 2.62
CA PRO A 11 7.38 6.59 1.33
C PRO A 11 8.69 6.47 0.55
N GLY A 12 8.63 6.10 -0.73
CA GLY A 12 9.82 5.88 -1.54
C GLY A 12 10.59 4.58 -1.23
N SER A 13 10.09 3.65 -0.41
CA SER A 13 10.78 2.36 -0.18
C SER A 13 10.70 1.38 -1.36
N GLY A 14 9.77 1.61 -2.30
CA GLY A 14 9.58 0.78 -3.50
C GLY A 14 8.31 -0.08 -3.50
N LYS A 15 7.37 0.15 -2.57
CA LYS A 15 6.14 -0.64 -2.44
C LYS A 15 5.33 -0.74 -3.74
N THR A 16 5.05 0.38 -4.41
CA THR A 16 4.30 0.39 -5.67
C THR A 16 4.98 -0.40 -6.77
N HIS A 17 6.31 -0.33 -6.86
CA HIS A 17 7.07 -1.15 -7.79
C HIS A 17 6.93 -2.65 -7.43
N TYR A 18 7.08 -2.99 -6.15
CA TYR A 18 6.91 -4.36 -5.67
C TYR A 18 5.49 -4.90 -5.89
N ALA A 19 4.46 -4.06 -5.73
CA ALA A 19 3.06 -4.43 -6.00
C ALA A 19 2.86 -4.80 -7.48
N GLN A 20 3.43 -4.02 -8.39
CA GLN A 20 3.37 -4.33 -9.83
C GLN A 20 4.16 -5.59 -10.17
N THR A 21 5.36 -5.76 -9.61
CA THR A 21 6.12 -7.01 -9.78
C THR A 21 5.35 -8.24 -9.31
N LEU A 22 4.64 -8.17 -8.17
CA LEU A 22 3.78 -9.25 -7.71
C LEU A 22 2.66 -9.55 -8.71
N ALA A 23 2.04 -8.53 -9.30
CA ALA A 23 0.99 -8.71 -10.31
C ALA A 23 1.55 -9.36 -11.58
N ASP A 24 2.69 -8.88 -12.07
CA ASP A 24 3.37 -9.42 -13.24
C ASP A 24 3.80 -10.89 -13.02
N GLU A 25 4.39 -11.20 -11.87
CA GLU A 25 4.92 -12.54 -11.60
C GLU A 25 3.86 -13.57 -11.23
N LEU A 26 2.85 -13.20 -10.43
CA LEU A 26 1.88 -14.16 -9.90
C LEU A 26 0.67 -14.36 -10.80
N VAL A 27 0.33 -13.36 -11.63
CA VAL A 27 -0.84 -13.42 -12.51
C VAL A 27 -0.56 -12.89 -13.93
N ALA A 28 0.70 -12.83 -14.35
CA ALA A 28 1.11 -12.41 -15.70
C ALA A 28 0.61 -11.02 -16.11
N GLY A 29 0.37 -10.13 -15.14
CA GLY A 29 -0.16 -8.78 -15.38
C GLY A 29 -1.60 -8.75 -15.90
N ASP A 30 -2.34 -9.87 -15.83
CA ASP A 30 -3.75 -9.93 -16.21
C ASP A 30 -4.59 -9.09 -15.24
N GLN A 31 -5.05 -7.92 -15.70
CA GLN A 31 -5.81 -6.95 -14.91
C GLN A 31 -7.12 -7.52 -14.35
N SER A 32 -7.63 -8.63 -14.88
CA SER A 32 -8.80 -9.32 -14.34
C SER A 32 -8.48 -10.18 -13.11
N GLN A 33 -7.20 -10.48 -12.88
CA GLN A 33 -6.74 -11.41 -11.86
C GLN A 33 -6.16 -10.70 -10.63
N TYR A 34 -5.97 -9.38 -10.68
CA TYR A 34 -5.46 -8.64 -9.54
C TYR A 34 -6.11 -7.28 -9.31
N THR A 35 -5.96 -6.77 -8.09
CA THR A 35 -6.31 -5.40 -7.74
C THR A 35 -5.27 -4.84 -6.78
N ILE A 36 -4.66 -3.72 -7.14
CA ILE A 36 -3.82 -2.93 -6.24
C ILE A 36 -4.67 -1.80 -5.66
N CYS A 37 -4.71 -1.70 -4.35
CA CYS A 37 -5.46 -0.70 -3.60
C CYS A 37 -4.47 0.25 -2.91
N SER A 38 -4.45 1.52 -3.33
CA SER A 38 -3.71 2.59 -2.67
C SER A 38 -4.65 3.74 -2.31
N THR A 39 -4.41 4.37 -1.16
CA THR A 39 -5.12 5.62 -0.81
C THR A 39 -4.67 6.78 -1.68
N ASP A 40 -3.43 6.75 -2.19
CA ASP A 40 -2.89 7.79 -3.08
C ASP A 40 -3.60 7.83 -4.45
N ASP A 41 -4.25 6.74 -4.87
CA ASP A 41 -5.07 6.70 -6.10
C ASP A 41 -6.20 7.74 -6.06
N TYR A 42 -6.75 8.03 -4.89
CA TYR A 42 -7.85 9.00 -4.74
C TYR A 42 -7.38 10.46 -4.69
N PHE A 43 -6.07 10.67 -4.55
CA PHE A 43 -5.43 11.99 -4.63
C PHE A 43 -4.89 12.29 -6.03
N THR A 44 -5.02 11.36 -6.97
CA THR A 44 -4.52 11.48 -8.34
C THR A 44 -5.69 11.67 -9.30
N ASP A 45 -5.67 12.73 -10.11
CA ASP A 45 -6.69 12.97 -11.13
C ASP A 45 -6.51 12.09 -12.38
N GLU A 46 -7.46 12.18 -13.32
CA GLU A 46 -7.43 11.43 -14.59
C GLU A 46 -6.25 11.81 -15.50
N GLN A 47 -5.64 12.98 -15.28
CA GLN A 47 -4.45 13.44 -15.99
C GLN A 47 -3.15 13.01 -15.29
N GLY A 48 -3.24 12.33 -14.14
CA GLY A 48 -2.10 11.86 -13.36
C GLY A 48 -1.52 12.89 -12.40
N ASN A 49 -2.20 14.03 -12.18
CA ASN A 49 -1.73 15.03 -11.22
C ASN A 49 -2.09 14.61 -9.80
N TYR A 50 -1.07 14.56 -8.94
CA TYR A 50 -1.22 14.23 -7.52
C TYR A 50 -1.40 15.50 -6.68
N GLU A 51 -2.52 15.60 -5.94
CA GLU A 51 -2.79 16.69 -5.01
C GLU A 51 -3.19 16.16 -3.63
N PHE A 52 -2.25 16.12 -2.69
CA PHE A 52 -2.54 15.68 -1.33
C PHE A 52 -3.38 16.69 -0.56
N ASN A 53 -4.55 16.26 -0.11
CA ASN A 53 -5.40 17.01 0.80
C ASN A 53 -5.66 16.24 2.10
N LYS A 54 -5.04 16.69 3.19
CA LYS A 54 -5.18 16.07 4.52
C LYS A 54 -6.63 15.96 5.00
N ALA A 55 -7.50 16.90 4.65
CA ALA A 55 -8.91 16.87 5.05
C ALA A 55 -9.70 15.73 4.38
N LYS A 56 -9.24 15.25 3.22
CA LYS A 56 -9.84 14.13 2.48
C LYS A 56 -9.30 12.76 2.89
N LEU A 57 -8.18 12.73 3.62
CA LEU A 57 -7.50 11.49 3.99
C LEU A 57 -8.42 10.47 4.70
N PRO A 58 -9.27 10.85 5.68
CA PRO A 58 -10.21 9.89 6.29
C PRO A 58 -11.23 9.32 5.28
N GLN A 59 -11.76 10.18 4.40
CA GLN A 59 -12.69 9.77 3.36
C GLN A 59 -12.02 8.77 2.39
N TYR A 60 -10.80 9.06 1.96
CA TYR A 60 -10.09 8.23 0.98
C TYR A 60 -9.60 6.91 1.57
N HIS A 61 -9.25 6.87 2.86
CA HIS A 61 -9.03 5.60 3.55
C HIS A 61 -10.29 4.71 3.56
N ASN A 62 -11.46 5.30 3.82
CA ASN A 62 -12.74 4.57 3.78
C ASN A 62 -13.06 4.05 2.37
N LEU A 63 -12.79 4.84 1.33
CA LEU A 63 -12.95 4.39 -0.05
C LEU A 63 -11.99 3.25 -0.39
N ASN A 64 -10.73 3.36 0.05
CA ASN A 64 -9.71 2.35 -0.24
C ASN A 64 -10.02 1.00 0.44
N ILE A 65 -10.49 1.00 1.70
CA ILE A 65 -10.90 -0.26 2.34
C ILE A 65 -12.15 -0.85 1.69
N ALA A 66 -13.12 -0.03 1.28
CA ALA A 66 -14.27 -0.51 0.53
C ALA A 66 -13.86 -1.15 -0.79
N ARG A 67 -12.95 -0.51 -1.55
CA ARG A 67 -12.38 -1.07 -2.79
C ARG A 67 -11.68 -2.41 -2.55
N PHE A 68 -10.86 -2.51 -1.50
CA PHE A 68 -10.18 -3.74 -1.14
C PHE A 68 -11.17 -4.86 -0.78
N VAL A 69 -12.17 -4.57 0.06
CA VAL A 69 -13.20 -5.54 0.46
C VAL A 69 -14.04 -6.00 -0.73
N ASN A 70 -14.38 -5.11 -1.66
CA ASN A 70 -15.11 -5.46 -2.87
C ASN A 70 -14.30 -6.43 -3.75
N ALA A 71 -13.01 -6.16 -3.97
CA ALA A 71 -12.14 -7.07 -4.73
C ALA A 71 -12.03 -8.46 -4.08
N LEU A 72 -11.98 -8.51 -2.75
CA LEU A 72 -12.02 -9.79 -2.03
C LEU A 72 -13.36 -10.53 -2.20
N ALA A 73 -14.48 -9.80 -2.16
CA ALA A 73 -15.82 -10.36 -2.31
C ALA A 73 -16.09 -10.88 -3.74
N GLU A 74 -15.56 -10.19 -4.75
CA GLU A 74 -15.55 -10.62 -6.15
C GLU A 74 -14.66 -11.85 -6.39
N GLY A 75 -13.82 -12.21 -5.40
CA GLY A 75 -12.96 -13.38 -5.49
C GLY A 75 -11.71 -13.15 -6.34
N ILE A 76 -11.30 -11.89 -6.55
CA ILE A 76 -10.09 -11.54 -7.30
C ILE A 76 -8.89 -12.33 -6.74
N PRO A 77 -8.17 -13.11 -7.56
CA PRO A 77 -7.11 -14.00 -7.08
C PRO A 77 -6.00 -13.31 -6.29
N LEU A 78 -5.59 -12.10 -6.68
CA LEU A 78 -4.52 -11.34 -6.05
C LEU A 78 -4.98 -9.94 -5.65
N VAL A 79 -5.06 -9.64 -4.35
CA VAL A 79 -5.44 -8.31 -3.87
C VAL A 79 -4.30 -7.72 -3.03
N ILE A 80 -3.83 -6.53 -3.39
CA ILE A 80 -2.62 -5.93 -2.80
C ILE A 80 -2.98 -4.58 -2.19
N LEU A 81 -2.67 -4.38 -0.90
CA LEU A 81 -2.73 -3.07 -0.25
C LEU A 81 -1.37 -2.39 -0.34
N ASP A 82 -1.24 -1.39 -1.22
CA ASP A 82 -0.02 -0.60 -1.44
C ASP A 82 -0.08 0.73 -0.67
N ASN A 83 -0.04 0.64 0.66
CA ASN A 83 0.03 1.79 1.55
C ASN A 83 1.27 1.72 2.43
N THR A 84 1.56 2.78 3.17
CA THR A 84 2.74 2.79 4.07
C THR A 84 2.60 1.85 5.25
N ASN A 85 1.38 1.73 5.82
CA ASN A 85 1.01 0.75 6.84
C ASN A 85 2.04 0.67 7.99
N ILE A 86 2.40 1.85 8.50
CA ILE A 86 3.41 2.06 9.54
C ILE A 86 2.92 1.50 10.87
N LYS A 87 1.63 1.68 11.16
CA LYS A 87 0.98 1.25 12.40
C LYS A 87 0.00 0.10 12.14
N LYS A 88 -0.12 -0.83 13.08
CA LYS A 88 -1.00 -2.01 12.93
C LYS A 88 -2.46 -1.62 12.74
N TRP A 89 -2.92 -0.59 13.44
CA TRP A 89 -4.30 -0.10 13.33
C TRP A 89 -4.62 0.44 11.92
N GLU A 90 -3.63 0.83 11.11
CA GLU A 90 -3.85 1.33 9.74
C GLU A 90 -4.29 0.21 8.78
N PHE A 91 -3.90 -1.05 9.04
CA PHE A 91 -4.13 -2.16 8.10
C PHE A 91 -4.85 -3.37 8.69
N ILE A 92 -5.08 -3.44 10.00
CA ILE A 92 -5.68 -4.62 10.65
C ILE A 92 -7.08 -4.95 10.13
N ALA A 93 -7.86 -3.95 9.71
CA ALA A 93 -9.17 -4.15 9.12
C ALA A 93 -9.08 -4.86 7.76
N TYR A 94 -8.06 -4.56 6.96
CA TYR A 94 -7.79 -5.22 5.68
C TYR A 94 -7.40 -6.69 5.87
N VAL A 95 -6.49 -6.95 6.82
CA VAL A 95 -6.07 -8.32 7.21
C VAL A 95 -7.28 -9.14 7.67
N SER A 96 -8.10 -8.57 8.55
CA SER A 96 -9.29 -9.25 9.09
C SER A 96 -10.30 -9.59 8.00
N ALA A 97 -10.57 -8.65 7.09
CA ALA A 97 -11.48 -8.88 5.96
C ALA A 97 -10.95 -9.99 5.01
N ALA A 98 -9.66 -9.96 4.68
CA ALA A 98 -9.05 -10.97 3.82
C ALA A 98 -9.12 -12.37 4.43
N HIS A 99 -8.79 -12.51 5.71
CA HIS A 99 -8.94 -13.79 6.42
C HIS A 99 -10.38 -14.28 6.46
N ALA A 100 -11.34 -13.40 6.77
CA ALA A 100 -12.77 -13.76 6.79
C ALA A 100 -13.27 -14.27 5.44
N MET A 101 -12.68 -13.82 4.32
CA MET A 101 -13.02 -14.23 2.96
C MET A 101 -12.14 -15.37 2.41
N GLY A 102 -11.34 -16.00 3.27
CA GLY A 102 -10.54 -17.18 2.95
C GLY A 102 -9.29 -16.90 2.10
N TYR A 103 -8.78 -15.67 2.12
CA TYR A 103 -7.52 -15.34 1.45
C TYR A 103 -6.32 -15.74 2.32
N GLN A 104 -5.26 -16.20 1.66
CA GLN A 104 -3.95 -16.29 2.31
C GLN A 104 -3.36 -14.88 2.42
N VAL A 105 -3.23 -14.37 3.65
CA VAL A 105 -2.68 -13.04 3.90
C VAL A 105 -1.17 -13.10 4.04
N LYS A 106 -0.46 -12.17 3.39
CA LYS A 106 0.99 -11.96 3.48
C LYS A 106 1.28 -10.52 3.81
N GLU A 107 1.80 -10.26 5.00
CA GLU A 107 2.35 -8.96 5.37
C GLU A 107 3.80 -8.86 4.87
N VAL A 108 4.11 -7.84 4.08
CA VAL A 108 5.44 -7.69 3.46
C VAL A 108 6.02 -6.32 3.76
N ILE A 109 7.17 -6.29 4.43
CA ILE A 109 7.95 -5.07 4.63
C ILE A 109 8.82 -4.86 3.39
N VAL A 110 8.60 -3.76 2.67
CA VAL A 110 9.34 -3.40 1.47
C VAL A 110 10.39 -2.35 1.79
N GLY A 111 11.65 -2.72 1.57
CA GLY A 111 12.82 -1.90 1.87
C GLY A 111 13.23 -1.96 3.34
N GLU A 112 14.19 -1.11 3.71
CA GLU A 112 14.78 -1.08 5.05
C GLU A 112 14.29 0.13 5.85
N VAL A 113 13.48 -0.11 6.87
CA VAL A 113 12.86 0.97 7.66
C VAL A 113 13.87 1.68 8.56
N LYS A 114 14.82 0.95 9.16
CA LYS A 114 15.76 1.50 10.16
C LYS A 114 17.02 2.14 9.55
N ASP A 115 17.36 1.82 8.31
CA ASP A 115 18.58 2.33 7.68
C ASP A 115 18.44 3.81 7.33
N LYS A 116 19.25 4.65 7.97
CA LYS A 116 19.22 6.10 7.78
C LYS A 116 19.68 6.51 6.38
N SER A 117 20.67 5.85 5.81
CA SER A 117 21.17 6.15 4.46
C SER A 117 20.09 5.87 3.42
N LEU A 118 19.34 4.77 3.58
CA LEU A 118 18.21 4.45 2.73
C LEU A 118 17.03 5.40 2.94
N GLN A 119 16.75 5.88 4.17
CA GLN A 119 15.76 6.94 4.39
C GLN A 119 16.08 8.22 3.59
N HIS A 120 17.36 8.61 3.48
CA HIS A 120 17.77 9.74 2.63
C HIS A 120 17.51 9.46 1.15
N LEU A 121 17.79 8.25 0.67
CA LEU A 121 17.47 7.84 -0.70
C LEU A 121 15.95 7.88 -0.94
N TYR A 122 15.16 7.38 -0.01
CA TYR A 122 13.69 7.38 -0.07
C TYR A 122 13.13 8.80 -0.15
N ALA A 123 13.66 9.73 0.64
CA ALA A 123 13.30 11.14 0.59
C ALA A 123 13.59 11.78 -0.78
N LYS A 124 14.68 11.39 -1.44
CA LYS A 124 15.06 11.92 -2.76
C LYS A 124 14.19 11.39 -3.90
N ARG A 125 13.72 10.14 -3.81
CA ARG A 125 13.04 9.46 -4.94
C ARG A 125 11.53 9.32 -4.81
N ASN A 126 10.96 9.60 -3.64
CA ASN A 126 9.51 9.48 -3.49
C ASN A 126 8.79 10.55 -4.34
N GLN A 127 7.71 10.14 -5.01
CA GLN A 127 7.00 10.96 -5.99
C GLN A 127 6.09 12.01 -5.36
N HIS A 128 5.76 11.87 -4.07
CA HIS A 128 4.83 12.75 -3.34
C HIS A 128 5.53 13.86 -2.54
N GLY A 129 6.85 14.04 -2.70
CA GLY A 129 7.62 15.11 -2.04
C GLY A 129 7.70 14.99 -0.50
N VAL A 130 7.52 13.80 0.05
CA VAL A 130 7.60 13.55 1.49
C VAL A 130 9.02 13.82 1.99
N ALA A 131 9.15 14.85 2.83
CA ALA A 131 10.44 15.26 3.37
C ALA A 131 11.09 14.19 4.27
N LEU A 132 12.43 14.16 4.29
CA LEU A 132 13.22 13.25 5.13
C LEU A 132 12.79 13.28 6.61
N LYS A 133 12.53 14.46 7.17
CA LYS A 133 12.07 14.60 8.56
C LYS A 133 10.79 13.80 8.82
N THR A 134 9.86 13.80 7.87
CA THR A 134 8.62 13.03 7.95
C THR A 134 8.89 11.54 7.81
N ILE A 135 9.71 11.13 6.83
CA ILE A 135 10.11 9.73 6.64
C ILE A 135 10.79 9.17 7.89
N SER A 136 11.74 9.90 8.47
CA SER A 136 12.41 9.49 9.71
C SER A 136 11.42 9.39 10.88
N LYS A 137 10.44 10.31 10.98
CA LYS A 137 9.37 10.20 12.00
C LYS A 137 8.53 8.93 11.79
N MET A 138 8.14 8.63 10.55
CA MET A 138 7.40 7.41 10.22
C MET A 138 8.21 6.16 10.57
N ALA A 139 9.52 6.16 10.31
CA ALA A 139 10.41 5.05 10.66
C ALA A 139 10.47 4.80 12.19
N HIS A 140 10.52 5.86 12.99
CA HIS A 140 10.47 5.74 14.45
C HIS A 140 9.10 5.25 14.95
N MET A 141 8.03 5.58 14.23
CA MET A 141 6.67 5.16 14.55
C MET A 141 6.36 3.72 14.10
N PHE A 142 7.19 3.11 13.26
CA PHE A 142 6.91 1.80 12.68
C PHE A 142 6.74 0.71 13.73
N GLU A 143 5.62 -0.01 13.67
CA GLU A 143 5.32 -1.14 14.53
C GLU A 143 5.73 -2.46 13.87
N TRP A 144 6.52 -3.27 14.58
CA TRP A 144 6.95 -4.58 14.09
C TRP A 144 5.84 -5.62 14.28
#